data_AF-A0A399YF17-F1
#
_entry.id   AF-A0A399YF17-F1
#
_cell.length_a   1.000
_cell.length_b   1.000
_cell.length_c   1.000
_cell.angle_alpha   90.00
_cell.angle_beta   90.00
_cell.angle_gamma   90.00
#
_symmetry.space_group_name_H-M   'P 1'
#
loop_
_entity.id
_entity.type
_entity.pdbx_description
1 polymer ?
#
loop_
_entity_poly.entity_id
_entity_poly.type
_entity_poly.pdbx_seq_one_letter_code
_entity_poly.pdbx_strand_id
1 'polypeptide(L)' 'WGEGRVDRSVVRDLIDRKATALRQELPDGEAWRFHYAVFSREGLTPAAAADLRAQGGLDVSLARLDAELS' A
#
# COMPACT_ATOMS: atom_id res chain seq x y z
N TRP A 1 -13.29 -3.97 -4.59
CA TRP A 1 -13.00 -3.48 -3.23
C TRP A 1 -13.39 -4.58 -2.28
N GLY A 2 -12.55 -4.91 -1.30
CA GLY A 2 -12.81 -6.00 -0.36
C GLY A 2 -13.89 -5.66 0.67
N GLU A 3 -14.47 -6.69 1.28
CA GLU A 3 -15.55 -6.54 2.27
C GLU A 3 -15.03 -6.16 3.67
N GLY A 4 -13.73 -6.36 3.95
CA GLY A 4 -13.12 -6.09 5.25
C GLY A 4 -11.81 -5.32 5.18
N ARG A 5 -11.08 -5.35 6.30
CA ARG A 5 -9.73 -4.77 6.40
C ARG A 5 -8.79 -5.43 5.42
N VAL A 6 -7.83 -4.65 4.91
CA VAL A 6 -6.78 -5.18 4.06
C VAL A 6 -5.79 -5.99 4.90
N ASP A 7 -5.62 -7.25 4.50
CA ASP A 7 -4.72 -8.19 5.15
C ASP A 7 -3.26 -8.00 4.76
N ARG A 8 -2.40 -8.55 5.61
CA ARG A 8 -0.94 -8.50 5.46
C ARG A 8 -0.48 -9.07 4.11
N SER A 9 -1.13 -10.13 3.64
CA SER A 9 -0.80 -10.79 2.37
C SER A 9 -0.92 -9.84 1.18
N VAL A 10 -1.92 -8.95 1.18
CA VAL A 10 -2.13 -7.97 0.10
C VAL A 10 -1.03 -6.92 0.09
N VAL A 11 -0.65 -6.41 1.26
CA VAL A 11 0.44 -5.43 1.40
C VAL A 11 1.77 -6.04 0.97
N ARG A 12 2.03 -7.29 1.37
CA ARG A 12 3.25 -8.00 0.94
C ARG A 12 3.25 -8.31 -0.55
N ASP A 13 2.13 -8.68 -1.15
CA ASP A 13 2.05 -8.86 -2.61
C ASP A 13 2.34 -7.56 -3.36
N LEU A 14 1.89 -6.41 -2.84
CA LEU A 14 2.20 -5.10 -3.40
C LEU A 14 3.72 -4.79 -3.33
N ILE A 15 4.33 -4.96 -2.17
CA ILE A 15 5.72 -4.55 -1.92
C ILE A 15 6.71 -5.58 -2.46
N ASP A 16 6.56 -6.85 -2.11
CA ASP A 16 7.56 -7.88 -2.37
C ASP A 16 7.48 -8.38 -3.82
N ARG A 17 6.27 -8.48 -4.38
CA ARG A 17 6.06 -9.02 -5.74
C ARG A 17 5.90 -7.91 -6.77
N LYS A 18 4.88 -7.06 -6.64
CA LYS A 18 4.52 -6.10 -7.69
C LYS A 18 5.58 -5.01 -7.85
N ALA A 19 6.12 -4.48 -6.76
CA ALA A 19 7.18 -3.47 -6.84
C ALA A 19 8.45 -4.04 -7.48
N THR A 20 8.84 -5.26 -7.10
CA THR A 20 10.00 -5.96 -7.67
C THR A 20 9.83 -6.18 -9.18
N ALA A 21 8.67 -6.66 -9.61
CA ALA A 21 8.38 -6.84 -11.04
C ALA A 21 8.45 -5.50 -11.79
N LEU A 22 7.84 -4.44 -11.24
CA LEU A 22 7.84 -3.12 -11.86
C LEU A 22 9.26 -2.52 -11.94
N ARG A 23 10.12 -2.72 -10.94
CA ARG A 23 11.54 -2.29 -11.03
C ARG A 23 12.28 -2.96 -12.18
N GLN A 24 12.00 -4.23 -12.45
CA GLN A 24 12.64 -4.97 -13.54
C GLN A 24 12.14 -4.51 -14.92
N GLU A 25 10.90 -4.05 -15.00
CA GLU A 25 10.30 -3.56 -16.25
C GLU A 25 10.66 -2.12 -16.59
N LEU A 26 10.97 -1.29 -15.59
CA LEU A 26 11.32 0.11 -15.79
C LEU A 26 12.78 0.27 -16.26
N PRO A 27 13.04 1.15 -17.24
CA PRO A 27 14.39 1.60 -17.54
C PRO A 27 15.03 2.21 -16.29
N ASP A 28 16.23 1.72 -15.94
CA ASP A 28 16.97 2.11 -14.74
C ASP A 28 16.14 2.02 -13.45
N GLY A 29 15.31 0.99 -13.28
CA GLY A 29 14.36 0.85 -12.15
C GLY A 29 14.94 1.03 -10.74
N GLU A 30 16.25 0.85 -10.56
CA GLU A 30 16.96 1.13 -9.29
C GLU A 30 17.13 2.63 -9.02
N ALA A 31 17.15 3.48 -10.05
CA ALA A 31 17.16 4.94 -9.91
C ALA A 31 15.80 5.51 -9.48
N TRP A 32 14.72 4.73 -9.60
CA TRP A 32 13.37 5.16 -9.28
C TRP A 32 13.05 4.97 -7.79
N ARG A 33 12.45 6.02 -7.20
CA ARG A 33 11.87 5.95 -5.86
C ARG A 33 10.41 5.57 -5.94
N PHE A 34 10.06 4.50 -5.24
CA PHE A 34 8.71 3.97 -5.19
C PHE A 34 8.01 4.46 -3.92
N HIS A 35 6.78 4.94 -4.07
CA HIS A 35 5.91 5.34 -2.98
C HIS A 35 4.68 4.44 -2.98
N TYR A 36 4.38 3.84 -1.82
CA TYR A 36 3.26 2.92 -1.68
C TYR A 36 2.06 3.65 -1.07
N ALA A 37 0.88 3.44 -1.63
CA ALA A 37 -0.37 3.89 -1.04
C ALA A 37 -1.41 2.77 -1.15
N VAL A 38 -2.11 2.49 -0.05
CA VAL A 38 -3.20 1.51 0.00
C VAL A 38 -4.49 2.23 0.37
N PHE A 39 -5.41 2.22 -0.59
CA PHE A 39 -6.76 2.72 -0.41
C PHE A 39 -7.69 1.59 0.00
N SER A 40 -8.47 1.80 1.05
CA SER A 40 -9.32 0.77 1.62
C SER A 40 -10.60 1.36 2.19
N ARG A 41 -11.67 0.57 2.24
CA ARG A 41 -12.92 1.00 2.86
C ARG A 41 -12.80 0.98 4.39
N GLU A 42 -12.35 -0.14 4.95
CA GLU A 42 -12.30 -0.38 6.40
C GLU A 42 -10.90 -0.21 7.02
N GLY A 43 -9.93 0.28 6.24
CA GLY A 43 -8.54 0.37 6.69
C GLY A 43 -7.78 -0.95 6.54
N LEU A 44 -6.60 -0.99 7.14
CA LEU A 44 -5.70 -2.14 7.16
C LEU A 44 -5.83 -2.90 8.50
N THR A 45 -5.44 -4.17 8.50
CA THR A 45 -5.13 -4.88 9.75
C THR A 45 -3.87 -4.28 10.39
N PRO A 46 -3.66 -4.40 11.72
CA PRO A 46 -2.47 -3.86 12.37
C PRO A 46 -1.15 -4.37 11.77
N ALA A 47 -1.10 -5.66 11.41
CA ALA A 47 0.07 -6.26 10.78
C ALA A 47 0.32 -5.70 9.37
N ALA A 48 -0.73 -5.54 8.56
CA ALA A 48 -0.63 -4.94 7.23
C ALA A 48 -0.16 -3.47 7.31
N ALA A 49 -0.70 -2.71 8.27
CA ALA A 49 -0.34 -1.30 8.46
C ALA A 49 1.11 -1.14 8.95
N ALA A 50 1.61 -2.05 9.79
CA ALA A 50 3.01 -2.07 10.21
C ALA A 50 3.95 -2.33 9.04
N ASP A 51 3.67 -3.34 8.20
CA ASP A 51 4.46 -3.65 7.01
C ASP A 51 4.48 -2.47 6.02
N LEU A 52 3.33 -1.83 5.78
CA LEU A 52 3.23 -0.69 4.87
C LEU A 52 4.01 0.53 5.40
N ARG A 53 3.90 0.84 6.70
CA ARG A 53 4.63 1.95 7.34
C ARG A 53 6.14 1.72 7.35
N ALA A 54 6.61 0.49 7.49
CA ALA A 54 8.02 0.16 7.41
C ALA A 54 8.65 0.54 6.05
N GLN A 55 7.84 0.61 4.99
CA GLN A 55 8.24 1.08 3.66
C GLN A 55 7.88 2.55 3.39
N GLY A 56 7.49 3.31 4.42
CA GLY A 56 7.05 4.72 4.27
C GLY A 56 5.75 4.87 3.48
N GLY A 57 4.93 3.82 3.41
CA GLY A 57 3.68 3.82 2.65
C GLY A 57 2.51 4.50 3.37
N LEU A 58 1.51 4.90 2.58
CA LEU A 58 0.32 5.61 3.02
C LEU A 58 -0.87 4.66 3.17
N ASP A 59 -1.44 4.62 4.37
CA ASP A 59 -2.72 4.02 4.72
C ASP A 59 -3.81 5.09 4.53
N VAL A 60 -4.73 4.85 3.60
CA VAL A 60 -5.85 5.75 3.29
C VAL A 60 -7.16 4.97 3.37
N SER A 61 -7.88 5.13 4.48
CA SER A 61 -9.22 4.57 4.66
C SER A 61 -10.31 5.51 4.13
N LEU A 62 -11.50 4.98 3.87
CA LEU A 62 -12.67 5.80 3.50
C LEU A 62 -12.99 6.83 4.58
N ALA A 63 -12.98 6.43 5.86
CA ALA A 63 -13.20 7.35 6.98
C ALA A 63 -12.19 8.50 7.02
N ARG A 64 -10.93 8.25 6.62
CA ARG A 64 -9.91 9.29 6.51
C ARG A 64 -10.18 10.22 5.33
N LEU A 65 -10.53 9.66 4.16
CA LEU A 65 -10.88 10.45 2.98
C LEU A 65 -12.07 11.37 3.26
N ASP A 66 -13.13 10.84 3.88
CA ASP A 66 -14.32 11.61 4.22
C ASP A 66 -13.98 12.77 5.19
N ALA A 67 -13.09 12.54 6.15
CA ALA A 67 -12.66 13.58 7.08
C ALA A 67 -11.76 14.66 6.45
N GLU A 68 -10.97 14.32 5.42
CA GLU A 68 -10.05 15.26 4.77
C GLU A 68 -10.69 16.02 3.58
N LEU A 69 -11.79 15.50 3.02
CA LEU A 69 -12.44 16.04 1.81
C LEU A 69 -13.84 16.64 2.07
N SER A 70 -14.27 16.74 3.32
CA SER A 70 -15.51 17.43 3.73
C SER A 70 -15.27 18.88 4.14
#